data_AF-A0A523U6V1-F1
#
_entry.id   AF-A0A523U6V1-F1
#
_cell.length_a   1.000
_cell.length_b   1.000
_cell.length_c   1.000
_cell.angle_alpha   90.00
_cell.angle_beta   90.00
_cell.angle_gamma   90.00
#
_symmetry.space_group_name_H-M   'P 1'
#
loop_
_entity.id
_entity.type
_entity.pdbx_description
1 polymer ?
#
loop_
_entity_poly.entity_id
_entity_poly.type
_entity_poly.pdbx_seq_one_letter_code
_entity_poly.pdbx_strand_id
1 'polypeptide(L)'
;MANREQFAQEIACLKLSHLDRAIAFLWFYRQTQEFDERTASELANDLHDEGFPMPRVGRLEEGLKRSRYTISGQRKGSFQIDVRRLPDMEEDYGEYLSIKVVEVSDDVLPNNFVAGTRVYLEKLVHQINGCYDNGFYDACAALCRRLMESLIIEIYIREGRKSEIQSNNVFFYLDKLIKHITADTAITLSRNTPRTMNDVKQLGDTAAHDRTYITDKQDIDDIRAAYRRMIQELLVLAKIRK
;
A
#
# COMPACT_ATOMS: atom_id res chain seq x y z
N MET A 1 2.16 -15.31 5.41
CA MET A 1 2.23 -14.05 6.20
C MET A 1 2.24 -14.47 7.64
N ALA A 2 3.14 -13.92 8.46
CA ALA A 2 3.02 -14.12 9.91
C ALA A 2 1.65 -13.60 10.36
N ASN A 3 0.90 -14.43 11.06
CA ASN A 3 -0.32 -13.97 11.73
C ASN A 3 0.08 -13.27 13.05
N ARG A 4 -0.87 -12.58 13.68
CA ARG A 4 -0.59 -11.81 14.91
C ARG A 4 -0.01 -12.67 16.03
N GLU A 5 -0.48 -13.91 16.15
CA GLU A 5 0.01 -14.90 17.13
C GLU A 5 1.49 -15.23 16.92
N GLN A 6 1.90 -15.53 15.68
CA GLN A 6 3.30 -15.81 15.35
C GLN A 6 4.18 -14.60 15.64
N PHE A 7 3.77 -13.40 15.22
CA PHE A 7 4.52 -12.18 15.52
C PHE A 7 4.63 -11.93 17.03
N ALA A 8 3.56 -12.18 17.79
CA ALA A 8 3.56 -12.09 19.25
C ALA A 8 4.57 -13.07 19.89
N GLN A 9 4.61 -14.32 19.43
CA GLN A 9 5.56 -15.33 19.89
C GLN A 9 7.01 -14.92 19.64
N GLU A 10 7.30 -14.38 18.46
CA GLU A 10 8.64 -13.90 18.09
C GLU A 10 9.09 -12.73 19.00
N ILE A 11 8.24 -11.70 19.16
CA ILE A 11 8.60 -10.55 20.00
C ILE A 11 8.52 -10.86 21.51
N ALA A 12 7.92 -11.97 21.93
CA ALA A 12 7.88 -12.38 23.34
C ALA A 12 9.29 -12.72 23.87
N CYS A 13 10.20 -13.13 22.98
CA CYS A 13 11.60 -13.36 23.31
C CYS A 13 12.37 -12.05 23.59
N LEU A 14 11.81 -10.89 23.23
CA LEU A 14 12.43 -9.58 23.39
C LEU A 14 12.08 -8.94 24.74
N LYS A 15 13.04 -8.19 25.30
CA LYS A 15 12.85 -7.41 26.54
C LYS A 15 12.14 -6.08 26.25
N LEU A 16 10.87 -6.17 25.86
CA LEU A 16 10.03 -5.02 25.51
C LEU A 16 9.11 -4.60 26.67
N SER A 17 8.91 -3.29 26.83
CA SER A 17 7.86 -2.78 27.71
C SER A 17 6.47 -2.99 27.10
N HIS A 18 5.41 -2.78 27.89
CA HIS A 18 4.05 -2.82 27.36
C HIS A 18 3.81 -1.76 26.27
N LEU A 19 4.48 -0.60 26.37
CA LEU A 19 4.40 0.44 25.36
C LEU A 19 5.07 -0.03 24.06
N ASP A 20 6.26 -0.63 24.16
CA ASP A 20 7.02 -1.06 22.99
C ASP A 20 6.30 -2.21 22.27
N ARG A 21 5.70 -3.16 23.00
CA ARG A 21 4.89 -4.23 22.38
C ARG A 21 3.66 -3.67 21.67
N ALA A 22 2.98 -2.68 22.25
CA ALA A 22 1.84 -2.05 21.61
C ALA A 22 2.25 -1.29 20.32
N ILE A 23 3.40 -0.62 20.35
CA ILE A 23 3.98 0.05 19.18
C ILE A 23 4.40 -0.99 18.11
N ALA A 24 5.00 -2.12 18.51
CA ALA A 24 5.31 -3.22 17.60
C ALA A 24 4.04 -3.80 16.94
N PHE A 25 2.94 -3.94 17.69
CA PHE A 25 1.65 -4.36 17.14
C PHE A 25 1.08 -3.33 16.15
N LEU A 26 1.14 -2.03 16.45
CA LEU A 26 0.75 -0.99 15.48
C LEU A 26 1.55 -1.09 14.18
N TRP A 27 2.86 -1.31 14.28
CA TRP A 27 3.70 -1.51 13.10
C TRP A 27 3.35 -2.80 12.37
N PHE A 28 3.18 -3.93 13.08
CA PHE A 28 2.75 -5.19 12.51
C PHE A 28 1.45 -5.05 11.73
N TYR A 29 0.43 -4.40 12.31
CA TYR A 29 -0.86 -4.21 11.64
C TYR A 29 -0.77 -3.34 10.39
N ARG A 30 0.11 -2.31 10.41
CA ARG A 30 0.43 -1.56 9.21
C ARG A 30 1.05 -2.49 8.16
N GLN A 31 2.02 -3.32 8.56
CA GLN A 31 2.69 -4.24 7.64
C GLN A 31 1.76 -5.31 7.10
N THR A 32 0.81 -5.83 7.88
CA THR A 32 -0.17 -6.81 7.40
C THR A 32 -1.38 -6.18 6.71
N GLN A 33 -1.54 -4.86 6.80
CA GLN A 33 -2.72 -4.10 6.36
C GLN A 33 -4.02 -4.52 7.07
N GLU A 34 -3.89 -5.00 8.29
CA GLU A 34 -5.04 -5.38 9.11
C GLU A 34 -5.69 -4.13 9.72
N PHE A 35 -4.87 -3.20 10.24
CA PHE A 35 -5.30 -1.93 10.78
C PHE A 35 -4.27 -0.83 10.49
N ASP A 36 -4.73 0.33 10.03
CA ASP A 36 -3.88 1.53 9.90
C ASP A 36 -3.65 2.24 11.25
N GLU A 37 -4.59 2.06 12.19
CA GLU A 37 -4.59 2.74 13.48
C GLU A 37 -5.37 1.98 14.55
N ARG A 38 -4.95 2.11 15.81
CA ARG A 38 -5.62 1.50 16.97
C ARG A 38 -5.64 2.46 18.16
N THR A 39 -6.67 2.36 18.99
CA THR A 39 -6.74 3.05 20.30
C THR A 39 -5.90 2.30 21.34
N ALA A 40 -5.58 2.97 22.44
CA ALA A 40 -4.89 2.31 23.56
C ALA A 40 -5.68 1.13 24.16
N SER A 41 -7.02 1.23 24.17
CA SER A 41 -7.87 0.12 24.66
C SER A 41 -7.85 -1.06 23.71
N GLU A 42 -7.90 -0.81 22.40
CA GLU A 42 -7.81 -1.84 21.37
C GLU A 42 -6.45 -2.57 21.44
N LEU A 43 -5.34 -1.83 21.54
CA LEU A 43 -4.00 -2.43 21.67
C LEU A 43 -3.81 -3.21 22.97
N ALA A 44 -4.40 -2.73 24.08
CA ALA A 44 -4.36 -3.46 25.35
C ALA A 44 -5.07 -4.81 25.26
N ASN A 45 -6.22 -4.85 24.57
CA ASN A 45 -6.95 -6.08 24.30
C ASN A 45 -6.15 -6.98 23.36
N ASP A 46 -5.61 -6.44 22.27
CA ASP A 46 -4.82 -7.22 21.31
C ASP A 46 -3.63 -7.92 21.97
N LEU A 47 -2.91 -7.21 22.84
CA LEU A 47 -1.82 -7.81 23.62
C LEU A 47 -2.32 -8.92 24.54
N HIS A 48 -3.47 -8.71 25.19
CA HIS A 48 -4.06 -9.69 26.09
C HIS A 48 -4.52 -10.96 25.38
N ASP A 49 -5.14 -10.81 24.20
CA ASP A 49 -5.63 -11.90 23.37
C ASP A 49 -4.48 -12.83 22.94
N GLU A 50 -3.29 -12.26 22.70
CA GLU A 50 -2.07 -13.01 22.35
C GLU A 50 -1.27 -13.48 23.58
N GLY A 51 -1.83 -13.38 24.78
CA GLY A 51 -1.26 -13.93 26.01
C GLY A 51 -0.27 -13.02 26.75
N PHE A 52 -0.08 -11.77 26.32
CA PHE A 52 0.69 -10.80 27.10
C PHE A 52 -0.12 -10.26 28.30
N PRO A 53 0.53 -9.79 29.37
CA PRO A 53 -0.16 -9.09 30.46
C PRO A 53 -0.87 -7.84 29.96
N MET A 54 -2.15 -7.70 30.30
CA MET A 54 -2.94 -6.56 29.86
C MET A 54 -2.40 -5.25 30.46
N PRO A 55 -2.00 -4.27 29.62
CA PRO A 55 -1.54 -2.99 30.12
C PRO A 55 -2.69 -2.14 30.66
N ARG A 56 -2.37 -1.27 31.63
CA ARG A 56 -3.32 -0.22 32.05
C ARG A 56 -3.53 0.77 30.91
N VAL A 57 -4.73 0.79 30.36
CA VAL A 57 -5.10 1.60 29.18
C VAL A 57 -4.67 3.06 29.30
N GLY A 58 -4.96 3.73 30.43
CA GLY A 58 -4.57 5.15 30.60
C GLY A 58 -3.05 5.39 30.57
N ARG A 59 -2.26 4.49 31.16
CA ARG A 59 -0.79 4.58 31.10
C ARG A 59 -0.28 4.31 29.68
N LEU A 60 -0.88 3.34 28.99
CA LEU A 60 -0.53 3.05 27.60
C LEU A 60 -0.85 4.24 26.70
N GLU A 61 -2.01 4.87 26.87
CA GLU A 61 -2.42 6.05 26.11
C GLU A 61 -1.47 7.23 26.34
N GLU A 62 -1.07 7.52 27.58
CA GLU A 62 -0.05 8.54 27.88
C GLU A 62 1.31 8.23 27.23
N GLY A 63 1.71 6.95 27.24
CA GLY A 63 2.92 6.48 26.58
C GLY A 63 2.88 6.69 25.07
N LEU A 64 1.78 6.30 24.42
CA LEU A 64 1.58 6.48 22.98
C LEU A 64 1.52 7.96 22.57
N LYS A 65 0.95 8.84 23.41
CA LYS A 65 0.97 10.29 23.16
C LYS A 65 2.38 10.89 23.19
N ARG A 66 3.27 10.35 24.02
CA ARG A 66 4.64 10.86 24.22
C ARG A 66 5.69 10.16 23.35
N SER A 67 5.36 8.99 22.82
CA SER A 67 6.27 8.20 22.01
C SER A 67 6.61 8.93 20.71
N ARG A 68 7.90 8.89 20.35
CA ARG A 68 8.38 9.42 19.07
C ARG A 68 7.94 8.60 17.86
N TYR A 69 7.47 7.37 18.08
CA TYR A 69 7.09 6.40 17.05
C TYR A 69 5.64 6.54 16.61
N THR A 70 4.82 7.29 17.35
CA THR A 70 3.37 7.34 17.13
C THR A 70 2.87 8.76 16.95
N ILE A 71 1.85 8.90 16.11
CA ILE A 71 1.07 10.13 15.93
C ILE A 71 -0.41 9.83 16.11
N SER A 72 -1.24 10.86 16.28
CA SER A 72 -2.70 10.69 16.32
C SER A 72 -3.24 10.14 14.99
N GLY A 73 -4.16 9.19 15.09
CA GLY A 73 -4.93 8.69 13.96
C GLY A 73 -6.11 9.59 13.59
N GLN A 74 -6.87 9.17 12.60
CA GLN A 74 -8.11 9.79 12.14
C GLN A 74 -9.27 9.50 13.09
N ARG A 75 -9.36 8.31 13.68
CA ARG A 75 -10.36 8.03 14.72
C ARG A 75 -9.97 8.74 16.01
N LYS A 76 -10.98 9.23 16.73
CA LYS A 76 -10.76 9.93 17.99
C LYS A 76 -10.03 9.03 18.99
N GLY A 77 -8.84 9.45 19.42
CA GLY A 77 -8.04 8.72 20.42
C GLY A 77 -7.32 7.49 19.86
N SER A 78 -7.28 7.30 18.54
CA SER A 78 -6.44 6.29 17.91
C SER A 78 -5.04 6.83 17.64
N PHE A 79 -4.12 5.90 17.43
CA PHE A 79 -2.71 6.14 17.13
C PHE A 79 -2.31 5.34 15.90
N GLN A 80 -1.37 5.89 15.14
CA GLN A 80 -0.71 5.25 14.00
C GLN A 80 0.80 5.48 14.11
N ILE A 81 1.59 4.70 13.37
CA ILE A 81 3.05 4.88 13.33
C ILE A 81 3.41 6.16 12.58
N ASP A 82 4.37 6.91 13.12
CA ASP A 82 5.00 8.02 12.41
C ASP A 82 5.81 7.47 11.24
N VAL A 83 5.42 7.86 10.01
CA VAL A 83 6.10 7.47 8.76
C VAL A 83 7.61 7.70 8.81
N ARG A 84 8.07 8.74 9.51
CA ARG A 84 9.50 9.08 9.65
C ARG A 84 10.28 8.08 10.50
N ARG A 85 9.59 7.21 11.23
CA ARG A 85 10.16 6.19 12.12
C ARG A 85 10.02 4.78 11.58
N LEU A 86 9.40 4.60 10.41
CA LEU A 86 9.27 3.29 9.79
C LEU A 86 10.62 2.59 9.56
N PRO A 87 11.71 3.27 9.14
CA PRO A 87 13.02 2.63 9.01
C PRO A 87 13.51 2.05 10.34
N ASP A 88 13.42 2.82 11.43
CA ASP A 88 13.77 2.38 12.78
C ASP A 88 12.99 1.10 13.16
N MET A 89 11.69 1.07 12.86
CA MET A 89 10.83 -0.08 13.20
C MET A 89 11.06 -1.31 12.32
N GLU A 90 11.43 -1.10 11.05
CA GLU A 90 11.82 -2.19 10.16
C GLU A 90 13.14 -2.83 10.62
N GLU A 91 14.09 -2.02 11.09
CA GLU A 91 15.34 -2.49 11.70
C GLU A 91 15.06 -3.27 13.00
N ASP A 92 14.19 -2.74 13.85
CA ASP A 92 13.87 -3.35 15.15
C ASP A 92 13.02 -4.63 15.04
N TYR A 93 12.10 -4.71 14.07
CA TYR A 93 11.06 -5.74 14.04
C TYR A 93 10.95 -6.56 12.74
N GLY A 94 11.65 -6.17 11.68
CA GLY A 94 11.56 -6.77 10.33
C GLY A 94 11.84 -8.28 10.32
N GLU A 95 12.87 -8.71 11.03
CA GLU A 95 13.27 -10.13 11.07
C GLU A 95 12.20 -11.04 11.68
N TYR A 96 11.40 -10.53 12.62
CA TYR A 96 10.36 -11.27 13.33
C TYR A 96 9.06 -11.42 12.51
N LEU A 97 8.89 -10.67 11.42
CA LEU A 97 7.72 -10.81 10.55
C LEU A 97 7.76 -12.10 9.71
N SER A 98 8.89 -12.80 9.64
CA SER A 98 9.06 -13.96 8.75
C SER A 98 8.73 -13.65 7.28
N ILE A 99 8.71 -12.37 6.88
CA ILE A 99 8.49 -11.94 5.51
C ILE A 99 9.87 -11.82 4.87
N LYS A 100 10.14 -12.65 3.86
CA LYS A 100 11.32 -12.44 3.01
C LYS A 100 11.08 -11.20 2.15
N VAL A 101 11.53 -10.05 2.63
CA VAL A 101 11.61 -8.84 1.82
C VAL A 101 12.75 -9.06 0.83
N VAL A 102 12.41 -9.09 -0.46
CA VAL A 102 13.40 -9.22 -1.53
C VAL A 102 13.85 -7.81 -1.87
N GLU A 103 15.15 -7.57 -1.95
CA GLU A 103 15.64 -6.30 -2.50
C GLU A 103 15.23 -6.22 -3.97
N VAL A 104 14.55 -5.14 -4.34
CA VAL A 104 14.08 -4.88 -5.70
C VAL A 104 14.64 -3.57 -6.19
N SER A 105 14.86 -3.47 -7.50
CA SER A 105 15.26 -2.26 -8.19
C SER A 105 14.14 -1.22 -8.21
N ASP A 106 14.44 -0.05 -8.76
CA ASP A 106 13.48 1.01 -9.10
C ASP A 106 13.22 1.06 -10.63
N ASP A 107 13.45 -0.05 -11.35
CA ASP A 107 13.52 -0.08 -12.80
C ASP A 107 12.18 0.11 -13.51
N VAL A 108 11.04 -0.25 -12.91
CA VAL A 108 9.73 0.03 -13.52
C VAL A 108 9.12 1.27 -12.91
N LEU A 109 9.10 1.38 -11.58
CA LEU A 109 8.61 2.54 -10.86
C LEU A 109 9.55 2.88 -9.70
N PRO A 110 9.95 4.15 -9.52
CA PRO A 110 10.71 4.56 -8.34
C PRO A 110 9.93 4.35 -7.04
N ASN A 111 10.51 3.66 -6.05
CA ASN A 111 9.90 3.44 -4.74
C ASN A 111 9.53 4.77 -4.04
N ASN A 112 10.30 5.84 -4.28
CA ASN A 112 10.03 7.17 -3.73
C ASN A 112 8.72 7.82 -4.25
N PHE A 113 8.05 7.24 -5.25
CA PHE A 113 6.73 7.71 -5.69
C PHE A 113 5.64 7.46 -4.65
N VAL A 114 5.79 6.39 -3.86
CA VAL A 114 4.78 5.91 -2.91
C VAL A 114 5.30 5.76 -1.49
N ALA A 115 6.60 5.98 -1.26
CA ALA A 115 7.21 5.89 0.05
C ALA A 115 6.53 6.80 1.09
N GLY A 116 6.10 6.21 2.21
CA GLY A 116 5.45 6.93 3.30
C GLY A 116 3.99 7.30 3.02
N THR A 117 3.34 6.59 2.10
CA THR A 117 1.95 6.84 1.71
C THR A 117 1.05 5.69 2.22
N ARG A 118 0.21 5.11 1.35
CA ARG A 118 -0.64 3.97 1.68
C ARG A 118 0.16 2.68 1.49
N VAL A 119 0.11 1.78 2.48
CA VAL A 119 0.87 0.52 2.48
C VAL A 119 0.62 -0.31 1.23
N TYR A 120 -0.63 -0.41 0.77
CA TYR A 120 -0.94 -1.21 -0.41
C TYR A 120 -0.26 -0.66 -1.68
N LEU A 121 -0.07 0.66 -1.79
CA LEU A 121 0.63 1.27 -2.92
C LEU A 121 2.13 1.00 -2.85
N GLU A 122 2.74 1.14 -1.67
CA GLU A 122 4.13 0.76 -1.41
C GLU A 122 4.38 -0.70 -1.82
N LYS A 123 3.51 -1.61 -1.39
CA LYS A 123 3.60 -3.03 -1.73
C LYS A 123 3.36 -3.32 -3.21
N LEU A 124 2.42 -2.63 -3.86
CA LEU A 124 2.19 -2.80 -5.29
C LEU A 124 3.41 -2.37 -6.12
N VAL A 125 4.01 -1.22 -5.80
CA VAL A 125 5.24 -0.76 -6.50
C VAL A 125 6.39 -1.74 -6.27
N HIS A 126 6.59 -2.18 -5.03
CA HIS A 126 7.60 -3.20 -4.70
C HIS A 126 7.38 -4.50 -5.48
N GLN A 127 6.13 -4.98 -5.57
CA GLN A 127 5.80 -6.18 -6.35
C GLN A 127 6.01 -5.99 -7.85
N ILE A 128 5.66 -4.82 -8.41
CA ILE A 128 5.90 -4.50 -9.82
C ILE A 128 7.39 -4.59 -10.15
N ASN A 129 8.24 -3.91 -9.37
CA ASN A 129 9.69 -3.96 -9.59
C ASN A 129 10.24 -5.38 -9.35
N GLY A 130 9.80 -6.07 -8.30
CA GLY A 130 10.24 -7.44 -8.02
C GLY A 130 9.85 -8.42 -9.12
N CYS A 131 8.66 -8.30 -9.70
CA CYS A 131 8.26 -9.11 -10.86
C CYS A 131 9.15 -8.84 -12.07
N TYR A 132 9.47 -7.58 -12.35
CA TYR A 132 10.36 -7.21 -13.44
C TYR A 132 11.79 -7.76 -13.23
N ASP A 133 12.36 -7.57 -12.04
CA ASP A 133 13.73 -8.01 -11.72
C ASP A 133 13.90 -9.52 -11.81
N ASN A 134 12.85 -10.28 -11.47
CA ASN A 134 12.87 -11.74 -11.45
C ASN A 134 12.30 -12.38 -12.74
N GLY A 135 11.98 -11.58 -13.76
CA GLY A 135 11.51 -12.09 -15.05
C GLY A 135 10.06 -12.56 -15.10
N PHE A 136 9.24 -12.22 -14.11
CA PHE A 136 7.80 -12.52 -14.08
C PHE A 136 7.00 -11.41 -14.79
N TYR A 137 7.21 -11.23 -16.10
CA TYR A 137 6.69 -10.07 -16.84
C TYR A 137 5.17 -10.07 -17.01
N ASP A 138 4.51 -11.24 -17.10
CA ASP A 138 3.02 -11.29 -17.10
C ASP A 138 2.45 -10.73 -15.79
N ALA A 139 3.04 -11.13 -14.67
CA ALA A 139 2.66 -10.61 -13.36
C ALA A 139 2.98 -9.11 -13.24
N CYS A 140 4.13 -8.68 -13.78
CA CYS A 140 4.49 -7.26 -13.86
C CYS A 140 3.41 -6.46 -14.62
N ALA A 141 2.99 -6.91 -15.81
CA ALA A 141 1.95 -6.26 -16.61
C ALA A 141 0.61 -6.19 -15.88
N ALA A 142 0.18 -7.30 -15.27
CA ALA A 142 -1.06 -7.36 -14.50
C ALA A 142 -1.05 -6.43 -13.28
N LEU A 143 0.08 -6.34 -12.57
CA LEU A 143 0.24 -5.44 -11.42
C LEU A 143 0.32 -3.97 -11.86
N CYS A 144 0.97 -3.66 -12.97
CA CYS A 144 0.99 -2.31 -13.55
C CYS A 144 -0.42 -1.79 -13.82
N ARG A 145 -1.27 -2.65 -14.40
CA ARG A 145 -2.70 -2.39 -14.62
C ARG A 145 -3.45 -2.18 -13.30
N ARG A 146 -3.25 -3.05 -12.30
CA ARG A 146 -3.90 -2.94 -10.98
C ARG A 146 -3.56 -1.63 -10.27
N LEU A 147 -2.30 -1.19 -10.32
CA LEU A 147 -1.88 0.07 -9.71
C LEU A 147 -2.56 1.26 -10.38
N MET A 148 -2.60 1.29 -11.73
CA MET A 148 -3.31 2.33 -12.48
C MET A 148 -4.80 2.39 -12.10
N GLU A 149 -5.47 1.24 -12.03
CA GLU A 149 -6.88 1.14 -11.61
C GLU A 149 -7.11 1.71 -10.21
N SER A 150 -6.25 1.30 -9.26
CA SER A 150 -6.33 1.74 -7.87
C SER A 150 -6.17 3.26 -7.75
N LEU A 151 -5.26 3.86 -8.52
CA LEU A 151 -5.06 5.30 -8.52
C LEU A 151 -6.24 6.07 -9.13
N ILE A 152 -6.87 5.56 -10.19
CA ILE A 152 -8.09 6.16 -10.74
C ILE A 152 -9.19 6.18 -9.67
N ILE A 153 -9.37 5.07 -8.94
CA ILE A 153 -10.35 4.99 -7.85
C ILE A 153 -10.02 5.98 -6.74
N GLU A 154 -8.77 6.08 -6.31
CA GLU A 154 -8.32 7.02 -5.28
C GLU A 154 -8.58 8.48 -5.65
N ILE A 155 -8.43 8.87 -6.92
CA ILE A 155 -8.77 10.22 -7.39
C ILE A 155 -10.25 10.53 -7.11
N TYR A 156 -11.16 9.66 -7.51
CA TYR A 156 -12.60 9.89 -7.32
C TYR A 156 -13.02 9.81 -5.84
N ILE A 157 -12.39 8.94 -5.03
CA ILE A 157 -12.60 8.93 -3.58
C ILE A 157 -12.17 10.26 -2.98
N ARG A 158 -11.00 10.77 -3.37
CA ARG A 158 -10.44 12.01 -2.82
C ARG A 158 -11.28 13.24 -3.14
N GLU A 159 -11.87 13.27 -4.33
CA GLU A 159 -12.76 14.34 -4.79
C GLU A 159 -14.20 14.18 -4.26
N GLY A 160 -14.50 13.14 -3.47
CA GLY A 160 -15.85 12.89 -2.94
C GLY A 160 -16.85 12.41 -4.01
N ARG A 161 -16.36 12.00 -5.17
CA ARG A 161 -17.12 11.63 -6.38
C ARG A 161 -17.16 10.12 -6.63
N LYS A 162 -16.85 9.31 -5.62
CA LYS A 162 -16.81 7.83 -5.74
C LYS A 162 -18.10 7.22 -6.31
N SER A 163 -19.26 7.84 -6.06
CA SER A 163 -20.55 7.38 -6.57
C SER A 163 -20.65 7.38 -8.09
N GLU A 164 -19.83 8.18 -8.77
CA GLU A 164 -19.83 8.29 -10.24
C GLU A 164 -19.15 7.10 -10.93
N ILE A 165 -18.30 6.37 -10.20
CA ILE A 165 -17.50 5.27 -10.73
C ILE A 165 -17.85 3.90 -10.12
N GLN A 166 -19.02 3.79 -9.49
CA GLN A 166 -19.51 2.55 -8.89
C GLN A 166 -21.00 2.34 -9.20
N SER A 167 -21.43 1.08 -9.14
CA SER A 167 -22.85 0.68 -9.11
C SER A 167 -23.04 -0.37 -8.03
N ASN A 168 -24.09 -0.24 -7.21
CA ASN A 168 -24.36 -1.16 -6.09
C ASN A 168 -23.15 -1.35 -5.14
N ASN A 169 -22.42 -0.27 -4.86
CA ASN A 169 -21.18 -0.26 -4.07
C ASN A 169 -20.03 -1.11 -4.66
N VAL A 170 -20.10 -1.46 -5.94
CA VAL A 170 -19.03 -2.13 -6.69
C VAL A 170 -18.45 -1.17 -7.72
N PHE A 171 -17.14 -0.96 -7.68
CA PHE A 171 -16.45 -0.13 -8.67
C PHE A 171 -16.57 -0.72 -10.07
N PHE A 172 -16.61 0.15 -11.08
CA PHE A 172 -16.60 -0.30 -12.46
C PHE A 172 -15.29 -0.98 -12.84
N TYR A 173 -15.34 -1.87 -13.83
CA TYR A 173 -14.13 -2.44 -14.44
C TYR A 173 -13.27 -1.35 -15.09
N LEU A 174 -11.97 -1.62 -15.18
CA LEU A 174 -10.97 -0.67 -15.67
C LEU A 174 -11.32 0.01 -17.00
N ASP A 175 -11.89 -0.72 -17.97
CA ASP A 175 -12.32 -0.13 -19.25
C ASP A 175 -13.28 1.06 -19.07
N LYS A 176 -14.25 0.88 -18.17
CA LYS A 176 -15.23 1.91 -17.86
C LYS A 176 -14.62 3.01 -16.99
N LEU A 177 -13.70 2.68 -16.07
CA LEU A 177 -12.96 3.68 -15.30
C LEU A 177 -12.12 4.61 -16.20
N ILE A 178 -11.39 4.05 -17.17
CA ILE A 178 -10.61 4.83 -18.16
C ILE A 178 -11.53 5.75 -18.96
N LYS A 179 -12.68 5.26 -19.42
CA LYS A 179 -13.67 6.08 -20.14
C LYS A 179 -14.20 7.22 -19.26
N HIS A 180 -14.50 6.96 -18.00
CA HIS A 180 -14.99 7.98 -17.06
C HIS A 180 -13.95 9.07 -16.83
N ILE A 181 -12.72 8.71 -16.43
CA ILE A 181 -11.69 9.71 -16.12
C ILE A 181 -11.25 10.51 -17.36
N THR A 182 -11.26 9.89 -18.55
CA THR A 182 -10.90 10.56 -19.81
C THR A 182 -11.96 11.55 -20.28
N ALA A 183 -13.23 11.31 -19.96
CA ALA A 183 -14.35 12.17 -20.32
C ALA A 183 -14.70 13.20 -19.23
N ASP A 184 -14.02 13.15 -18.08
CA ASP A 184 -14.28 14.01 -16.93
C ASP A 184 -13.87 15.46 -17.23
N THR A 185 -14.75 16.41 -16.92
CA THR A 185 -14.49 17.84 -17.17
C THR A 185 -13.78 18.53 -16.02
N ALA A 186 -13.80 17.95 -14.81
CA ALA A 186 -13.12 18.50 -13.64
C ALA A 186 -11.71 17.91 -13.45
N ILE A 187 -11.47 16.69 -13.96
CA ILE A 187 -10.16 16.05 -13.95
C ILE A 187 -9.52 16.21 -15.33
N THR A 188 -8.44 17.00 -15.42
CA THR A 188 -7.70 17.15 -16.67
C THR A 188 -6.49 16.23 -16.68
N LEU A 189 -6.45 15.32 -17.66
CA LEU A 189 -5.29 14.46 -17.93
C LEU A 189 -4.39 15.07 -19.01
N SER A 190 -3.10 14.77 -18.92
CA SER A 190 -2.14 15.08 -19.97
C SER A 190 -2.49 14.37 -21.28
N ARG A 191 -2.19 15.01 -22.41
CA ARG A 191 -2.61 14.57 -23.76
C ARG A 191 -2.33 13.10 -24.07
N ASN A 192 -1.21 12.55 -23.59
CA ASN A 192 -0.80 11.18 -23.89
C ASN A 192 -1.30 10.16 -22.85
N THR A 193 -1.78 10.61 -21.70
CA THR A 193 -2.18 9.74 -20.59
C THR A 193 -3.31 8.78 -20.96
N PRO A 194 -4.38 9.21 -21.64
CA PRO A 194 -5.42 8.27 -22.09
C PRO A 194 -4.90 7.17 -23.02
N ARG A 195 -3.92 7.48 -23.89
CA ARG A 195 -3.30 6.46 -24.75
C ARG A 195 -2.51 5.46 -23.90
N THR A 196 -1.65 5.94 -23.00
CA THR A 196 -0.86 5.08 -22.10
C THR A 196 -1.74 4.21 -21.22
N MET A 197 -2.88 4.71 -20.74
CA MET A 197 -3.84 3.91 -19.98
C MET A 197 -4.37 2.72 -20.79
N ASN A 198 -4.69 2.94 -22.06
CA ASN A 198 -5.16 1.87 -22.95
C ASN A 198 -4.05 0.87 -23.27
N ASP A 199 -2.82 1.33 -23.51
CA ASP A 199 -1.67 0.46 -23.77
C ASP A 199 -1.40 -0.46 -22.56
N VAL A 200 -1.40 0.11 -21.34
CA VAL A 200 -1.21 -0.64 -20.08
C VAL A 200 -2.36 -1.62 -19.83
N LYS A 201 -3.60 -1.19 -20.08
CA LYS A 201 -4.79 -2.06 -19.97
C LYS A 201 -4.65 -3.24 -20.91
N GLN A 202 -4.31 -2.98 -22.18
CA GLN A 202 -4.20 -4.00 -23.21
C GLN A 202 -3.11 -5.01 -22.85
N LEU A 203 -1.90 -4.56 -22.52
CA LEU A 203 -0.82 -5.46 -22.13
C LEU A 203 -1.20 -6.31 -20.91
N GLY A 204 -1.78 -5.68 -19.88
CA GLY A 204 -2.22 -6.40 -18.68
C GLY A 204 -3.38 -7.38 -18.93
N ASP A 205 -4.33 -7.07 -19.82
CA ASP A 205 -5.39 -8.00 -20.23
C ASP A 205 -4.80 -9.19 -21.00
N THR A 206 -3.91 -8.94 -21.96
CA THR A 206 -3.27 -9.99 -22.77
C THR A 206 -2.44 -10.91 -21.88
N ALA A 207 -1.61 -10.35 -20.99
CA ALA A 207 -0.81 -11.11 -20.03
C ALA A 207 -1.65 -12.02 -19.10
N ALA A 208 -2.86 -11.59 -18.74
CA ALA A 208 -3.71 -12.33 -17.80
C ALA A 208 -4.63 -13.35 -18.47
N HIS A 209 -4.98 -13.16 -19.75
CA HIS A 209 -6.10 -13.87 -20.37
C HIS A 209 -5.77 -14.54 -21.71
N ASP A 210 -4.70 -14.15 -22.39
CA ASP A 210 -4.29 -14.84 -23.62
C ASP A 210 -3.65 -16.19 -23.25
N ARG A 211 -4.05 -17.24 -23.97
CA ARG A 211 -3.62 -18.61 -23.69
C ARG A 211 -2.19 -18.90 -24.13
N THR A 212 -1.70 -18.16 -25.13
CA THR A 212 -0.47 -18.49 -25.87
C THR A 212 0.58 -17.39 -25.81
N TYR A 213 0.16 -16.16 -25.57
CA TYR A 213 1.06 -15.05 -25.35
C TYR A 213 1.70 -15.14 -23.96
N ILE A 214 2.99 -14.81 -23.90
CA ILE A 214 3.75 -14.60 -22.67
C ILE A 214 4.41 -13.24 -22.83
N THR A 215 4.22 -12.36 -21.85
CA THR A 215 4.83 -11.04 -21.85
C THR A 215 6.35 -11.18 -21.80
N ASP A 216 7.05 -10.53 -22.72
CA ASP A 216 8.50 -10.45 -22.69
C ASP A 216 8.97 -9.17 -22.01
N LYS A 217 10.25 -9.14 -21.61
CA LYS A 217 10.85 -7.94 -21.01
C LYS A 217 10.66 -6.68 -21.86
N GLN A 218 10.80 -6.83 -23.17
CA GLN A 218 10.71 -5.73 -24.13
C GLN A 218 9.33 -5.08 -24.10
N ASP A 219 8.26 -5.87 -23.93
CA ASP A 219 6.89 -5.35 -23.87
C ASP A 219 6.70 -4.40 -22.67
N ILE A 220 7.31 -4.73 -21.53
CA ILE A 220 7.32 -3.85 -20.36
C ILE A 220 8.19 -2.61 -20.63
N ASP A 221 9.39 -2.81 -21.18
CA ASP A 221 10.35 -1.73 -21.46
C ASP A 221 9.79 -0.67 -22.43
N ASP A 222 9.03 -1.10 -23.44
CA ASP A 222 8.42 -0.24 -24.45
C ASP A 222 7.40 0.74 -23.85
N ILE A 223 6.64 0.31 -22.84
CA ILE A 223 5.64 1.17 -22.18
C ILE A 223 6.18 1.90 -20.95
N ARG A 224 7.30 1.43 -20.38
CA ARG A 224 7.83 1.82 -19.06
C ARG A 224 7.94 3.32 -18.83
N ALA A 225 8.53 4.05 -19.77
CA ALA A 225 8.72 5.49 -19.63
C ALA A 225 7.40 6.27 -19.66
N ALA A 226 6.45 5.84 -20.50
CA ALA A 226 5.12 6.44 -20.56
C ALA A 226 4.31 6.10 -19.30
N TYR A 227 4.39 4.84 -18.86
CA TYR A 227 3.76 4.33 -17.64
C TYR A 227 4.20 5.12 -16.40
N ARG A 228 5.51 5.32 -16.20
CA ARG A 228 6.05 6.14 -15.09
C ARG A 228 5.44 7.54 -15.03
N ARG A 229 5.36 8.23 -16.17
CA ARG A 229 4.79 9.58 -16.26
C ARG A 229 3.30 9.59 -15.90
N MET A 230 2.55 8.62 -16.43
CA MET A 230 1.13 8.46 -16.12
C MET A 230 0.92 8.20 -14.62
N ILE A 231 1.67 7.27 -14.01
CA ILE A 231 1.55 6.97 -12.57
C ILE A 231 1.87 8.21 -11.72
N GLN A 232 2.91 8.96 -12.08
CA GLN A 232 3.24 10.20 -11.38
C GLN A 232 2.10 11.24 -11.47
N GLU A 233 1.49 11.42 -12.64
CA GLU A 233 0.33 12.30 -12.81
C GLU A 233 -0.87 11.85 -11.98
N LEU A 234 -1.20 10.55 -11.99
CA LEU A 234 -2.32 10.00 -11.22
C LEU A 234 -2.10 10.14 -9.70
N LEU A 235 -0.87 9.96 -9.22
CA LEU A 235 -0.52 10.17 -7.81
C LEU A 235 -0.72 11.62 -7.37
N VAL A 236 -0.38 12.59 -8.23
CA VAL A 236 -0.60 14.02 -8.00
C VAL A 236 -2.09 14.33 -7.95
N LEU A 237 -2.87 13.85 -8.91
CA LEU A 237 -4.33 14.03 -8.94
C LEU A 237 -5.01 13.41 -7.71
N ALA A 238 -4.52 12.25 -7.26
CA ALA A 238 -5.03 11.57 -6.08
C ALA A 238 -4.63 12.24 -4.75
N LYS A 239 -3.73 13.24 -4.78
CA LYS A 239 -3.16 13.90 -3.59
C LYS A 239 -2.53 12.90 -2.61
N ILE A 240 -1.96 11.82 -3.15
CA ILE A 240 -1.23 10.80 -2.38
C ILE A 240 0.13 11.33 -1.94
N ARG A 241 0.72 12.24 -2.73
CA ARG A 241 1.93 12.98 -2.40
C ARG A 241 1.58 14.45 -2.10
N LYS A 242 2.21 15.01 -1.06
CA LYS A 242 2.29 16.46 -0.82
C LYS A 242 3.58 16.99 -1.40
#